data_AF-A0AA36J1V2-F1
#
_entry.id   AF-A0AA36J1V2-F1
#
_cell.length_a   1.000
_cell.length_b   1.000
_cell.length_c   1.000
_cell.angle_alpha   90.00
_cell.angle_beta   90.00
_cell.angle_gamma   90.00
#
_symmetry.space_group_name_H-M   'P 1'
#
loop_
_entity.id
_entity.type
_entity.pdbx_description
1 polymer ?
#
loop_
_entity_poly.entity_id
_entity_poly.type
_entity_poly.pdbx_seq_one_letter_code
_entity_poly.pdbx_strand_id
1 'polypeptide(L)'
;MCQEFDCNDLAVAQSSFCNQHRCRFCTAGIWQKGCCRTHSDKMCQEFDCNDLAEGGIFCRTHNSCSGYNPDGRFLTMYHGTSRTAAAQIELHGFCPSSDGMLGAGVYLSRNLNKARNYGPVILECKVLVGKVARIDRQGHPLQKTWHDAGFDTAWVPPGCGMVASGLEEDCVYEPARIQVLGRVMA
;
A
#
# COMPACT_ATOMS: atom_id res chain seq x y z
N MET A 1 -6.89 30.88 -26.49
CA MET A 1 -6.46 30.30 -27.79
C MET A 1 -5.25 31.11 -28.24
N CYS A 2 -4.22 30.44 -28.78
CA CYS A 2 -2.86 30.93 -29.10
C CYS A 2 -1.85 30.74 -27.95
N GLN A 3 -0.61 30.30 -28.15
CA GLN A 3 0.06 29.46 -29.16
C GLN A 3 1.46 29.18 -28.58
N GLU A 4 2.04 28.01 -28.87
CA GLU A 4 3.41 27.62 -28.48
C GLU A 4 4.46 28.58 -29.04
N PHE A 5 5.55 28.83 -28.28
CA PHE A 5 6.86 29.09 -28.86
C PHE A 5 7.98 28.47 -28.03
N ASP A 6 8.92 27.93 -28.79
CA ASP A 6 9.92 26.93 -28.47
C ASP A 6 11.20 27.53 -27.84
N CYS A 7 11.98 26.67 -27.19
CA CYS A 7 13.25 26.99 -26.53
C CYS A 7 14.37 27.31 -27.52
N ASN A 8 15.20 28.35 -27.26
CA ASN A 8 16.65 28.19 -27.09
C ASN A 8 17.43 29.48 -26.78
N ASP A 9 18.64 29.27 -26.25
CA ASP A 9 19.81 30.15 -26.15
C ASP A 9 20.09 30.91 -24.83
N LEU A 10 20.57 30.11 -23.87
CA LEU A 10 21.85 30.22 -23.13
C LEU A 10 22.35 31.56 -22.56
N ALA A 11 22.53 31.49 -21.23
CA ALA A 11 23.60 32.06 -20.40
C ALA A 11 23.54 33.56 -20.00
N VAL A 12 23.37 33.84 -18.71
CA VAL A 12 24.48 34.12 -17.78
C VAL A 12 23.97 33.98 -16.34
N ALA A 13 24.79 33.34 -15.52
CA ALA A 13 24.58 33.01 -14.13
C ALA A 13 24.48 34.23 -13.21
N GLN A 14 23.68 34.12 -12.15
CA GLN A 14 24.07 34.49 -10.78
C GLN A 14 23.03 34.00 -9.78
N SER A 15 23.31 32.90 -9.10
CA SER A 15 22.90 32.74 -7.70
C SER A 15 23.77 31.71 -7.02
N SER A 16 24.65 32.24 -6.20
CA SER A 16 25.52 31.60 -5.24
C SER A 16 24.74 30.80 -4.17
N PHE A 17 25.38 29.71 -3.72
CA PHE A 17 25.13 28.90 -2.52
C PHE A 17 24.04 27.81 -2.55
N CYS A 18 24.46 26.55 -2.71
CA CYS A 18 24.45 25.58 -1.59
C CYS A 18 25.42 24.43 -1.91
N ASN A 19 26.41 24.26 -1.03
CA ASN A 19 27.51 23.33 -1.19
C ASN A 19 27.18 22.00 -0.50
N GLN A 20 27.59 20.90 -1.16
CA GLN A 20 27.91 19.59 -0.57
C GLN A 20 26.76 18.60 -0.26
N HIS A 21 26.20 17.97 -1.30
CA HIS A 21 26.11 16.50 -1.33
C HIS A 21 26.36 16.03 -2.77
N ARG A 22 27.60 15.63 -3.06
CA ARG A 22 28.00 15.04 -4.35
C ARG A 22 27.33 13.67 -4.49
N CYS A 23 26.42 13.51 -5.43
CA CYS A 23 26.07 12.19 -5.94
C CYS A 23 27.20 11.71 -6.86
N ARG A 24 27.82 10.56 -6.57
CA ARG A 24 29.02 10.04 -7.26
C ARG A 24 28.75 9.58 -8.71
N PHE A 25 27.51 9.64 -9.19
CA PHE A 25 27.07 8.98 -10.44
C PHE A 25 26.52 9.94 -11.52
N CYS A 26 26.48 11.25 -11.26
CA CYS A 26 25.93 12.23 -12.20
C CYS A 26 27.02 12.84 -13.09
N THR A 27 27.23 12.31 -14.30
CA THR A 27 28.07 12.97 -15.33
C THR A 27 27.28 13.84 -16.31
N ALA A 28 25.95 13.76 -16.38
CA ALA A 28 25.12 14.67 -17.16
C ALA A 28 23.64 14.60 -16.74
N GLY A 29 23.07 15.68 -16.21
CA GLY A 29 21.64 15.76 -15.90
C GLY A 29 21.20 17.16 -15.49
N ILE A 30 20.08 17.62 -16.05
CA ILE A 30 19.49 18.94 -15.78
C ILE A 30 18.82 18.90 -14.39
N TRP A 31 19.13 19.89 -13.55
CA TRP A 31 18.56 20.07 -12.22
C TRP A 31 17.24 20.85 -12.29
N GLN A 32 16.19 20.34 -11.65
CA GLN A 32 15.09 21.18 -11.16
C GLN A 32 14.91 20.95 -9.66
N LYS A 33 14.51 22.03 -8.97
CA LYS A 33 14.32 22.17 -7.51
C LYS A 33 14.31 20.84 -6.73
N GLY A 34 15.51 20.36 -6.38
CA GLY A 34 15.70 19.30 -5.40
C GLY A 34 16.02 17.89 -5.90
N CYS A 35 15.83 17.50 -7.17
CA CYS A 35 16.23 16.18 -7.72
C CYS A 35 16.26 16.15 -9.27
N CYS A 36 17.11 15.32 -9.90
CA CYS A 36 17.16 15.16 -11.37
C CYS A 36 16.20 14.06 -11.88
N ARG A 37 15.53 14.31 -13.02
CA ARG A 37 14.56 13.37 -13.64
C ARG A 37 15.16 12.01 -14.01
N THR A 38 16.46 11.94 -14.31
CA THR A 38 17.12 10.69 -14.70
C THR A 38 17.41 9.76 -13.51
N HIS A 39 17.17 10.20 -12.27
CA HIS A 39 17.35 9.38 -11.06
C HIS A 39 16.07 8.68 -10.58
N SER A 40 14.86 9.14 -10.94
CA SER A 40 13.62 8.42 -10.58
C SER A 40 13.52 7.08 -11.32
N ASP A 41 13.97 7.05 -12.57
CA ASP A 41 13.63 5.94 -13.47
C ASP A 41 14.71 4.84 -13.47
N LYS A 42 15.97 5.18 -13.14
CA LYS A 42 17.08 4.20 -13.15
C LYS A 42 17.30 3.48 -11.82
N MET A 43 16.81 3.98 -10.68
CA MET A 43 16.89 3.22 -9.41
C MET A 43 15.83 2.12 -9.30
N CYS A 44 14.79 2.14 -10.14
CA CYS A 44 13.75 1.11 -10.15
C CYS A 44 14.04 -0.07 -11.08
N GLN A 45 15.17 -0.09 -11.79
CA GLN A 45 15.46 -1.13 -12.79
C GLN A 45 16.56 -2.14 -12.42
N GLU A 46 17.31 -1.95 -11.33
CA GLU A 46 18.45 -2.83 -11.03
C GLU A 46 18.34 -3.68 -9.76
N PHE A 47 17.18 -3.76 -9.11
CA PHE A 47 16.92 -4.83 -8.14
C PHE A 47 15.53 -5.39 -8.36
N ASP A 48 15.53 -6.67 -8.76
CA ASP A 48 14.39 -7.49 -9.10
C ASP A 48 13.27 -7.36 -8.05
N CYS A 49 12.20 -6.64 -8.41
CA CYS A 49 11.01 -6.51 -7.58
C CYS A 49 10.15 -7.79 -7.59
N ASN A 50 10.65 -8.87 -8.19
CA ASN A 50 9.93 -10.14 -8.36
C ASN A 50 10.46 -11.29 -7.48
N ASP A 51 11.55 -11.11 -6.73
CA ASP A 51 12.17 -12.21 -5.97
C ASP A 51 11.76 -12.26 -4.49
N LEU A 52 10.45 -12.24 -4.20
CA LEU A 52 9.95 -12.66 -2.89
C LEU A 52 8.69 -13.51 -3.03
N ALA A 53 8.94 -14.81 -3.23
CA ALA A 53 8.08 -15.83 -2.66
C ALA A 53 7.81 -15.47 -1.18
N GLU A 54 6.53 -15.43 -0.82
CA GLU A 54 5.98 -15.08 0.49
C GLU A 54 5.96 -13.58 0.85
N GLY A 55 4.91 -12.88 0.40
CA GLY A 55 4.38 -11.70 1.11
C GLY A 55 5.12 -10.37 0.91
N GLY A 56 5.96 -10.24 -0.11
CA GLY A 56 6.77 -9.03 -0.39
C GLY A 56 5.95 -7.80 -0.83
N ILE A 57 5.45 -7.01 0.14
CA ILE A 57 4.82 -5.69 -0.10
C ILE A 57 5.80 -4.53 0.16
N PHE A 58 7.02 -4.78 0.64
CA PHE A 58 7.90 -3.71 1.12
C PHE A 58 9.35 -3.86 0.64
N CYS A 59 9.83 -2.88 -0.12
CA CYS A 59 11.27 -2.68 -0.35
C CYS A 59 11.89 -2.17 0.95
N ARG A 60 12.74 -2.98 1.60
CA ARG A 60 13.32 -2.68 2.93
C ARG A 60 14.13 -1.38 3.01
N THR A 61 14.56 -0.85 1.87
CA THR A 61 15.44 0.32 1.76
C THR A 61 14.70 1.64 1.53
N HIS A 62 13.41 1.62 1.20
CA HIS A 62 12.66 2.83 0.89
C HIS A 62 11.37 2.92 1.70
N ASN A 63 11.46 3.55 2.88
CA ASN A 63 10.30 3.94 3.68
C ASN A 63 9.37 4.95 2.97
N SER A 64 9.76 5.44 1.78
CA SER A 64 9.09 6.48 1.01
C SER A 64 9.01 6.19 -0.48
N CYS A 65 9.06 4.92 -0.91
CA CYS A 65 8.54 4.63 -2.25
C CYS A 65 7.03 4.85 -2.18
N SER A 66 6.59 6.03 -2.64
CA SER A 66 5.31 6.17 -3.32
C SER A 66 5.35 5.23 -4.52
N GLY A 67 5.17 3.94 -4.28
CA GLY A 67 4.95 2.95 -5.29
C GLY A 67 3.60 3.26 -5.89
N TYR A 68 3.58 4.24 -6.79
CA TYR A 68 2.54 4.37 -7.78
C TYR A 68 2.58 3.07 -8.58
N ASN A 69 1.79 2.08 -8.15
CA ASN A 69 1.37 0.98 -9.00
C ASN A 69 0.13 1.51 -9.72
N PRO A 70 0.23 1.93 -10.99
CA PRO A 70 -0.95 2.30 -11.77
C PRO A 70 -1.97 1.16 -11.90
N ASP A 71 -1.54 -0.09 -11.62
CA ASP A 71 -2.33 -1.28 -11.93
C ASP A 71 -3.16 -1.83 -10.77
N GLY A 72 -2.97 -1.32 -9.55
CA GLY A 72 -3.71 -1.79 -8.36
C GLY A 72 -3.55 -3.31 -8.12
N ARG A 73 -2.65 -3.71 -7.22
CA ARG A 73 -2.41 -5.14 -6.97
C ARG A 73 -3.65 -5.81 -6.40
N PHE A 74 -4.07 -6.92 -7.02
CA PHE A 74 -5.07 -7.81 -6.44
C PHE A 74 -4.38 -8.87 -5.58
N LEU A 75 -4.86 -9.06 -4.36
CA LEU A 75 -4.42 -10.16 -3.48
C LEU A 75 -5.61 -11.06 -3.13
N THR A 76 -5.34 -12.35 -2.99
CA THR A 76 -6.27 -13.27 -2.34
C THR A 76 -6.15 -13.10 -0.83
N MET A 77 -7.28 -12.84 -0.17
CA MET A 77 -7.39 -12.69 1.27
C MET A 77 -8.63 -13.43 1.79
N TYR A 78 -8.70 -13.61 3.10
CA TYR A 78 -9.71 -14.39 3.78
C TYR A 78 -10.39 -13.58 4.87
N HIS A 79 -11.71 -13.70 4.97
CA HIS A 79 -12.53 -13.12 6.02
C HIS A 79 -13.33 -14.23 6.72
N GLY A 80 -13.03 -14.48 8.00
CA GLY A 80 -13.77 -15.42 8.83
C GLY A 80 -14.96 -14.75 9.48
N THR A 81 -16.14 -15.38 9.41
CA THR A 81 -17.37 -14.81 9.95
C THR A 81 -18.43 -15.88 10.24
N SER A 82 -19.59 -15.46 10.76
CA SER A 82 -20.74 -16.34 11.01
C SER A 82 -21.45 -16.75 9.71
N ARG A 83 -22.21 -17.85 9.74
CA ARG A 83 -23.02 -18.30 8.58
C ARG A 83 -24.00 -17.23 8.09
N THR A 84 -24.65 -16.53 9.03
CA THR A 84 -25.62 -15.47 8.73
C THR A 84 -24.93 -14.27 8.09
N ALA A 85 -23.80 -13.82 8.67
CA ALA A 85 -23.05 -12.70 8.13
C ALA A 85 -22.46 -13.00 6.74
N ALA A 86 -21.94 -14.22 6.52
CA ALA A 86 -21.47 -14.65 5.21
C ALA A 86 -22.58 -14.55 4.15
N ALA A 87 -23.79 -15.02 4.46
CA ALA A 87 -24.92 -14.92 3.54
C ALA A 87 -25.31 -13.45 3.24
N GLN A 88 -25.23 -12.56 4.24
CA GLN A 88 -25.48 -11.13 4.03
C GLN A 88 -24.39 -10.48 3.17
N ILE A 89 -23.12 -10.83 3.38
CA ILE A 89 -21.99 -10.31 2.59
C ILE A 89 -22.09 -10.77 1.14
N GLU A 90 -22.48 -12.02 0.89
CA GLU A 90 -22.67 -12.53 -0.47
C GLU A 90 -23.84 -11.84 -1.20
N LEU A 91 -24.90 -11.47 -0.48
CA LEU A 91 -26.08 -10.84 -1.07
C LEU A 91 -25.93 -9.33 -1.26
N HIS A 92 -25.25 -8.66 -0.34
CA HIS A 92 -25.22 -7.19 -0.25
C HIS A 92 -23.81 -6.58 -0.35
N GLY A 93 -22.77 -7.41 -0.40
CA GLY A 93 -21.39 -6.97 -0.25
C GLY A 93 -21.00 -6.74 1.20
N PHE A 94 -19.74 -6.38 1.42
CA PHE A 94 -19.25 -6.06 2.76
C PHE A 94 -19.82 -4.73 3.26
N CYS A 95 -20.18 -4.69 4.54
CA CYS A 95 -20.42 -3.46 5.28
C CYS A 95 -19.20 -3.20 6.17
N PRO A 96 -18.52 -2.05 6.06
CA PRO A 96 -17.31 -1.78 6.83
C PRO A 96 -17.66 -1.59 8.31
N SER A 97 -16.76 -2.01 9.21
CA SER A 97 -16.89 -1.67 10.62
C SER A 97 -16.72 -0.17 10.81
N SER A 98 -17.34 0.39 11.85
CA SER A 98 -17.19 1.80 12.21
C SER A 98 -15.90 2.10 13.00
N ASP A 99 -15.27 1.08 13.59
CA ASP A 99 -14.00 1.19 14.30
C ASP A 99 -13.28 -0.18 14.34
N GLY A 100 -12.05 -0.16 14.84
CA GLY A 100 -11.20 -1.32 15.11
C GLY A 100 -9.78 -0.88 15.46
N MET A 101 -8.84 -1.82 15.53
CA MET A 101 -7.44 -1.50 15.81
C MET A 101 -6.84 -0.56 14.74
N LEU A 102 -7.28 -0.71 13.49
CA LEU A 102 -6.88 0.11 12.35
C LEU A 102 -7.97 1.14 11.96
N GLY A 103 -8.95 1.39 12.82
CA GLY A 103 -10.10 2.26 12.49
C GLY A 103 -11.14 1.55 11.62
N ALA A 104 -11.98 2.34 10.95
CA ALA A 104 -13.09 1.88 10.12
C ALA A 104 -12.61 1.15 8.85
N GLY A 105 -13.34 0.11 8.45
CA GLY A 105 -13.07 -0.65 7.24
C GLY A 105 -13.45 -2.12 7.33
N VAL A 106 -13.04 -2.90 6.33
CA VAL A 106 -13.22 -4.35 6.28
C VAL A 106 -11.89 -5.02 6.59
N TYR A 107 -11.89 -5.88 7.61
CA TYR A 107 -10.69 -6.59 8.05
C TYR A 107 -10.56 -7.94 7.37
N LEU A 108 -9.41 -8.18 6.75
CA LEU A 108 -9.07 -9.43 6.09
C LEU A 108 -7.66 -9.88 6.50
N SER A 109 -7.37 -11.14 6.20
CA SER A 109 -6.07 -11.76 6.46
C SER A 109 -5.65 -12.56 5.23
N ARG A 110 -4.39 -12.48 4.83
CA ARG A 110 -3.78 -13.39 3.85
C ARG A 110 -3.56 -14.78 4.43
N ASN A 111 -3.56 -14.91 5.76
CA ASN A 111 -3.47 -16.19 6.44
C ASN A 111 -4.86 -16.79 6.68
N LEU A 112 -5.15 -17.92 6.03
CA LEU A 112 -6.40 -18.67 6.19
C LEU A 112 -6.62 -19.14 7.63
N ASN A 113 -5.57 -19.61 8.30
CA ASN A 113 -5.64 -20.07 9.70
C ASN A 113 -5.96 -18.95 10.66
N LYS A 114 -5.51 -17.72 10.38
CA LYS A 114 -5.92 -16.56 11.16
C LYS A 114 -7.41 -16.29 10.99
N ALA A 115 -7.92 -16.32 9.77
CA ALA A 115 -9.34 -16.08 9.47
C ALA A 115 -10.25 -17.09 10.20
N ARG A 116 -9.84 -18.36 10.32
CA ARG A 116 -10.58 -19.41 11.07
C ARG A 116 -10.96 -19.02 12.50
N ASN A 117 -10.17 -18.15 13.15
CA ASN A 117 -10.44 -17.75 14.53
C ASN A 117 -11.65 -16.83 14.69
N TYR A 118 -12.17 -16.25 13.59
CA TYR A 118 -13.27 -15.27 13.63
C TYR A 118 -14.64 -15.86 13.29
N GLY A 119 -14.71 -17.09 12.79
CA GLY A 119 -15.97 -17.75 12.57
C GLY A 119 -15.88 -19.07 11.80
N PRO A 120 -16.98 -19.84 11.79
CA PRO A 120 -17.02 -21.16 11.16
C PRO A 120 -17.12 -21.11 9.62
N VAL A 121 -17.30 -19.93 9.02
CA VAL A 121 -17.32 -19.73 7.56
C VAL A 121 -16.21 -18.78 7.19
N ILE A 122 -15.48 -19.12 6.13
CA ILE A 122 -14.42 -18.28 5.58
C ILE A 122 -14.79 -17.91 4.16
N LEU A 123 -14.79 -16.61 3.89
CA LEU A 123 -14.92 -16.05 2.55
C LEU A 123 -13.52 -15.84 1.96
N GLU A 124 -13.25 -16.45 0.81
CA GLU A 124 -12.10 -16.11 -0.02
C GLU A 124 -12.44 -14.90 -0.88
N CYS A 125 -11.56 -13.91 -0.87
CA CYS A 125 -11.79 -12.62 -1.48
C CYS A 125 -10.62 -12.23 -2.38
N LYS A 126 -10.92 -11.67 -3.56
CA LYS A 126 -9.96 -10.95 -4.40
C LYS A 126 -10.04 -9.47 -4.03
N VAL A 127 -8.94 -8.93 -3.50
CA VAL A 127 -8.89 -7.59 -2.90
C VAL A 127 -7.98 -6.68 -3.70
N LEU A 128 -8.51 -5.57 -4.19
CA LEU A 128 -7.75 -4.49 -4.83
C LEU A 128 -7.13 -3.58 -3.76
N VAL A 129 -5.87 -3.86 -3.37
CA VAL A 129 -5.27 -3.23 -2.17
C VAL A 129 -4.92 -1.76 -2.35
N GLY A 130 -4.66 -1.31 -3.58
CA GLY A 130 -4.33 0.08 -3.87
C GLY A 130 -3.09 0.58 -3.11
N LYS A 131 -3.15 1.81 -2.59
CA LYS A 131 -2.09 2.41 -1.79
C LYS A 131 -2.15 1.91 -0.35
N VAL A 132 -1.09 1.24 0.10
CA VAL A 132 -1.04 0.58 1.41
C VAL A 132 -0.29 1.43 2.45
N ALA A 133 -0.91 1.68 3.59
CA ALA A 133 -0.27 2.25 4.78
C ALA A 133 0.25 1.13 5.69
N ARG A 134 1.55 1.10 5.93
CA ARG A 134 2.14 0.17 6.90
C ARG A 134 1.95 0.72 8.33
N ILE A 135 1.31 -0.07 9.19
CA ILE A 135 1.05 0.26 10.60
C ILE A 135 1.77 -0.78 11.47
N ASP A 136 2.94 -0.43 12.01
CA ASP A 136 3.86 -1.40 12.63
C ASP A 136 4.12 -1.21 14.13
N ARG A 137 3.33 -0.36 14.79
CA ARG A 137 3.37 -0.21 16.25
C ARG A 137 2.06 0.38 16.78
N GLN A 138 1.74 0.08 18.03
CA GLN A 138 0.61 0.70 18.71
C GLN A 138 0.85 2.21 18.87
N GLY A 139 -0.19 3.02 18.67
CA GLY A 139 -0.08 4.47 18.65
C GLY A 139 0.57 5.03 17.38
N HIS A 140 0.57 4.28 16.27
CA HIS A 140 1.06 4.79 14.99
C HIS A 140 0.24 6.03 14.57
N PRO A 141 0.85 7.13 14.07
CA PRO A 141 0.13 8.37 13.74
C PRO A 141 -1.03 8.17 12.74
N LEU A 142 -0.88 7.21 11.83
CA LEU A 142 -1.90 6.84 10.84
C LEU A 142 -2.75 5.63 11.26
N GLN A 143 -2.64 5.14 12.50
CA GLN A 143 -3.26 3.86 12.89
C GLN A 143 -4.74 3.78 12.57
N LYS A 144 -5.49 4.87 12.79
CA LYS A 144 -6.94 4.94 12.52
C LYS A 144 -7.33 5.92 11.40
N THR A 145 -6.39 6.72 10.90
CA THR A 145 -6.63 7.86 9.99
C THR A 145 -5.89 7.74 8.66
N TRP A 146 -5.39 6.54 8.34
CA TRP A 146 -4.70 6.27 7.08
C TRP A 146 -5.57 6.54 5.84
N HIS A 147 -6.88 6.33 5.92
CA HIS A 147 -7.80 6.61 4.82
C HIS A 147 -7.92 8.12 4.54
N ASP A 148 -7.95 8.96 5.58
CA ASP A 148 -7.91 10.43 5.44
C ASP A 148 -6.62 10.92 4.77
N ALA A 149 -5.53 10.18 4.95
CA ALA A 149 -4.24 10.41 4.29
C ALA A 149 -4.17 9.85 2.86
N GLY A 150 -5.29 9.38 2.31
CA GLY A 150 -5.42 8.90 0.94
C GLY A 150 -4.84 7.51 0.70
N PHE A 151 -4.80 6.66 1.73
CA PHE A 151 -4.48 5.24 1.59
C PHE A 151 -5.75 4.41 1.46
N ASP A 152 -5.68 3.34 0.65
CA ASP A 152 -6.81 2.45 0.38
C ASP A 152 -6.89 1.27 1.35
N THR A 153 -5.73 0.85 1.86
CA THR A 153 -5.59 -0.26 2.80
C THR A 153 -4.58 0.09 3.89
N ALA A 154 -4.89 -0.20 5.16
CA ALA A 154 -3.89 -0.31 6.21
C ALA A 154 -3.44 -1.76 6.39
N TRP A 155 -2.14 -1.95 6.60
CA TRP A 155 -1.53 -3.26 6.75
C TRP A 155 -0.62 -3.32 7.98
N VAL A 156 -0.83 -4.34 8.80
CA VAL A 156 0.00 -4.71 9.95
C VAL A 156 0.98 -5.82 9.56
N PRO A 157 2.30 -5.57 9.61
CA PRO A 157 3.28 -6.60 9.37
C PRO A 157 3.28 -7.70 10.44
N PRO A 158 3.65 -8.94 10.09
CA PRO A 158 3.82 -9.98 11.09
C PRO A 158 4.96 -9.61 12.06
N GLY A 159 4.83 -10.03 13.32
CA GLY A 159 5.87 -9.88 14.35
C GLY A 159 6.16 -8.46 14.82
N CYS A 160 5.39 -7.44 14.42
CA CYS A 160 5.62 -6.05 14.82
C CYS A 160 5.05 -5.67 16.20
N GLY A 161 4.42 -6.61 16.92
CA GLY A 161 3.84 -6.35 18.24
C GLY A 161 2.50 -5.62 18.24
N MET A 162 1.89 -5.38 17.07
CA MET A 162 0.55 -4.79 16.95
C MET A 162 -0.56 -5.70 17.47
N VAL A 163 -0.47 -7.00 17.17
CA VAL A 163 -1.48 -8.01 17.57
C VAL A 163 -0.82 -9.12 18.37
N ALA A 164 -1.52 -9.65 19.37
CA ALA A 164 -1.00 -10.69 20.26
C ALA A 164 -0.60 -11.99 19.52
N SER A 165 -1.28 -12.30 18.40
CA SER A 165 -0.95 -13.46 17.57
C SER A 165 0.36 -13.29 16.79
N GLY A 166 0.88 -12.06 16.67
CA GLY A 166 2.01 -11.74 15.80
C GLY A 166 1.73 -11.91 14.30
N LEU A 167 0.49 -12.24 13.91
CA LEU A 167 0.11 -12.43 12.52
C LEU A 167 -0.29 -11.11 11.86
N GLU A 168 -0.10 -11.04 10.55
CA GLU A 168 -0.45 -9.87 9.76
C GLU A 168 -1.96 -9.57 9.77
N GLU A 169 -2.34 -8.32 9.49
CA GLU A 169 -3.75 -7.92 9.31
C GLU A 169 -3.87 -6.84 8.25
N ASP A 170 -4.87 -6.94 7.38
CA ASP A 170 -5.23 -5.93 6.39
C ASP A 170 -6.59 -5.32 6.77
N CYS A 171 -6.73 -4.00 6.62
CA CYS A 171 -8.00 -3.28 6.74
C CYS A 171 -8.21 -2.40 5.51
N VAL A 172 -9.26 -2.71 4.73
CA VAL A 172 -9.59 -2.04 3.47
C VAL A 172 -10.72 -1.05 3.70
N TYR A 173 -10.57 0.18 3.24
CA TYR A 173 -11.52 1.24 3.59
C TYR A 173 -12.83 1.10 2.83
N GLU A 174 -12.73 0.90 1.52
CA GLU A 174 -13.87 0.87 0.60
C GLU A 174 -14.24 -0.57 0.24
N PRO A 175 -15.41 -1.08 0.67
CA PRO A 175 -15.88 -2.43 0.36
C PRO A 175 -15.89 -2.80 -1.12
N ALA A 176 -16.12 -1.83 -2.01
CA ALA A 176 -16.15 -2.06 -3.47
C ALA A 176 -14.82 -2.59 -4.04
N ARG A 177 -13.72 -2.49 -3.26
CA ARG A 177 -12.41 -3.07 -3.60
C ARG A 177 -12.31 -4.57 -3.33
N ILE A 178 -13.33 -5.17 -2.74
CA ILE A 178 -13.34 -6.55 -2.28
C ILE A 178 -14.37 -7.34 -3.08
N GLN A 179 -13.90 -8.31 -3.85
CA GLN A 179 -14.74 -9.27 -4.54
C GLN A 179 -14.73 -10.60 -3.79
N VAL A 180 -15.89 -11.07 -3.32
CA VAL A 180 -16.03 -12.42 -2.79
C VAL A 180 -15.96 -13.42 -3.93
N LEU A 181 -15.03 -14.38 -3.84
CA LEU A 181 -14.87 -15.46 -4.81
C LEU A 181 -15.67 -16.70 -4.41
N GLY A 182 -15.86 -16.93 -3.11
CA GLY A 182 -16.65 -18.03 -2.58
C GLY A 182 -16.31 -18.35 -1.14
N ARG A 183 -16.87 -19.46 -0.65
CA ARG A 183 -16.58 -20.01 0.68
C ARG A 183 -15.50 -21.07 0.57
N VAL A 184 -14.53 -21.05 1.47
CA VAL A 184 -13.50 -22.09 1.59
C VAL A 184 -13.73 -22.92 2.86
N MET A 185 -13.33 -24.20 2.80
CA MET A 185 -13.48 -25.09 3.94
C MET A 185 -12.56 -24.64 5.09
N ALA A 186 -13.17 -24.40 6.25
CA ALA A 186 -12.47 -24.21 7.50
C ALA A 186 -11.73 -25.49 7.91
#